data_AF-J4H2I9-F1
#
_entry.id   AF-J4H2I9-F1
#
_cell.length_a   1.000
_cell.length_b   1.000
_cell.length_c   1.000
_cell.angle_alpha   90.00
_cell.angle_beta   90.00
_cell.angle_gamma   90.00
#
_symmetry.space_group_name_H-M   'P 1'
#
loop_
_entity.id
_entity.type
_entity.pdbx_description
1 polymer ?
#
loop_
_entity_poly.entity_id
_entity_poly.type
_entity_poly.pdbx_seq_one_letter_code
_entity_poly.pdbx_strand_id
1 'polypeptide(L)'
;MQAAAAATARFQFAVPYILQPVSPGLAALHASRARSIHPTDSTLRTTHCRACGASYLEGGHIRTMRSGNRKKGDKGKDTASARVIRMSCEICGHKEDFPVEGDRLSSFIQPRKRRRQSAQTIGTTLVPATVSAVTSRGTANVRSGSAGQHAPAPARSPSASLTSNASSSTPDEKDRKDILPTGQSKARSRKLGGLQGLLARNREKREQIQTELGLSSFLRELG
;
A
#
# COMPACT_ATOMS: atom_id res chain seq x y z
N MET A 1 31.81 11.43 -21.56
CA MET A 1 31.48 9.98 -21.48
C MET A 1 30.31 9.64 -20.53
N GLN A 2 29.68 10.59 -19.81
CA GLN A 2 28.62 10.27 -18.84
C GLN A 2 27.27 9.83 -19.44
N ALA A 3 26.97 10.20 -20.69
CA ALA A 3 25.69 9.89 -21.33
C ALA A 3 25.45 8.37 -21.55
N ALA A 4 26.50 7.61 -21.85
CA ALA A 4 26.40 6.16 -22.06
C ALA A 4 26.01 5.43 -20.76
N ALA A 5 26.56 5.84 -19.61
CA ALA A 5 26.24 5.25 -18.32
C ALA A 5 24.76 5.45 -17.94
N ALA A 6 24.22 6.66 -18.17
CA ALA A 6 22.81 6.95 -17.90
C ALA A 6 21.84 6.13 -18.77
N ALA A 7 22.16 5.92 -20.05
CA ALA A 7 21.36 5.08 -20.94
C ALA A 7 21.31 3.62 -20.47
N THR A 8 22.46 3.08 -20.02
CA THR A 8 22.53 1.72 -19.48
C THR A 8 21.73 1.54 -18.18
N ALA A 9 21.69 2.55 -17.32
CA ALA A 9 20.91 2.49 -16.07
C ALA A 9 19.41 2.36 -16.37
N ARG A 10 18.87 3.17 -17.30
CA ARG A 10 17.45 3.09 -17.69
C ARG A 10 17.07 1.72 -18.22
N PHE A 11 17.92 1.11 -19.05
CA PHE A 11 17.69 -0.24 -19.54
C PHE A 11 17.66 -1.26 -18.39
N GLN A 12 18.62 -1.19 -17.46
CA GLN A 12 18.67 -2.09 -16.31
C GLN A 12 17.41 -2.00 -15.42
N PHE A 13 16.83 -0.81 -15.26
CA PHE A 13 15.58 -0.64 -14.53
C PHE A 13 14.34 -1.07 -15.31
N ALA A 14 14.37 -1.03 -16.64
CA ALA A 14 13.25 -1.45 -17.48
C ALA A 14 13.11 -2.98 -17.58
N VAL A 15 14.24 -3.71 -17.59
CA VAL A 15 14.27 -5.18 -17.77
C VAL A 15 13.37 -5.94 -16.80
N PRO A 16 13.35 -5.66 -15.47
CA PRO A 16 12.45 -6.35 -14.55
C PRO A 16 10.98 -6.28 -14.96
N TYR A 17 10.51 -5.12 -15.43
CA TYR A 17 9.11 -4.94 -15.83
C TYR A 17 8.76 -5.73 -17.10
N ILE A 18 9.69 -5.84 -18.04
CA ILE A 18 9.49 -6.60 -19.28
C ILE A 18 9.50 -8.10 -19.01
N LEU A 19 10.36 -8.55 -18.09
CA LEU A 19 10.47 -9.97 -17.75
C LEU A 19 9.37 -10.46 -16.80
N GLN A 20 8.71 -9.58 -16.06
CA GLN A 20 7.70 -9.94 -15.06
C GLN A 20 6.64 -10.95 -15.58
N PRO A 21 5.98 -10.75 -16.74
CA PRO A 21 4.96 -11.69 -17.21
C PRO A 21 5.52 -13.02 -17.73
N VAL A 22 6.82 -13.11 -18.05
CA VAL A 22 7.43 -14.30 -18.69
C VAL A 22 8.19 -15.14 -17.66
N SER A 23 8.93 -14.48 -16.77
CA SER A 23 9.76 -15.11 -15.74
C SER A 23 9.91 -14.17 -14.53
N PRO A 24 8.99 -14.25 -13.55
CA PRO A 24 9.05 -13.44 -12.33
C PRO A 24 10.37 -13.62 -11.56
N GLY A 25 10.94 -14.83 -11.58
CA GLY A 25 12.23 -15.13 -10.94
C GLY A 25 13.40 -14.37 -11.57
N LEU A 26 13.48 -14.33 -12.91
CA LEU A 26 14.52 -13.55 -13.59
C LEU A 26 14.30 -12.04 -13.42
N ALA A 27 13.05 -11.58 -13.47
CA ALA A 27 12.71 -10.19 -13.17
C ALA A 27 13.22 -9.78 -11.78
N ALA A 28 13.00 -10.63 -10.77
CA ALA A 28 13.47 -10.40 -9.41
C ALA A 28 15.00 -10.35 -9.31
N LEU A 29 15.71 -11.24 -9.99
CA LEU A 29 17.18 -11.23 -10.05
C LEU A 29 17.70 -9.94 -10.68
N HIS A 30 17.10 -9.51 -11.80
CA HIS A 30 17.46 -8.24 -12.45
C HIS A 30 17.18 -7.03 -11.56
N ALA A 31 16.06 -7.01 -10.84
CA ALA A 31 15.73 -5.93 -9.91
C ALA A 31 16.74 -5.86 -8.74
N SER A 32 17.12 -7.00 -8.19
CA SER A 32 18.15 -7.09 -7.14
C SER A 32 19.51 -6.62 -7.64
N ARG A 33 19.93 -7.07 -8.83
CA ARG A 33 21.19 -6.64 -9.46
C ARG A 33 21.19 -5.12 -9.73
N ALA A 34 20.14 -4.58 -10.34
CA ALA A 34 20.05 -3.15 -10.66
C ALA A 34 20.19 -2.28 -9.40
N ARG A 35 19.62 -2.68 -8.27
CA ARG A 35 19.77 -1.95 -6.99
C ARG A 35 21.16 -2.07 -6.37
N SER A 36 21.83 -3.21 -6.53
CA SER A 36 23.22 -3.35 -6.06
C SER A 36 24.18 -2.43 -6.81
N ILE A 37 23.91 -2.18 -8.10
CA ILE A 37 24.71 -1.29 -8.96
C ILE A 37 24.34 0.18 -8.70
N HIS A 38 23.05 0.48 -8.49
CA HIS A 38 22.52 1.84 -8.33
C HIS A 38 21.82 2.04 -6.97
N PRO A 39 22.55 2.08 -5.84
CA PRO A 39 21.95 2.13 -4.50
C PRO A 39 21.22 3.44 -4.19
N THR A 40 21.56 4.53 -4.90
CA THR A 40 20.95 5.86 -4.77
C THR A 40 19.63 5.97 -5.51
N ASP A 41 19.33 5.08 -6.44
CA ASP A 41 18.11 5.12 -7.23
C ASP A 41 16.93 4.52 -6.44
N SER A 42 15.81 5.25 -6.43
CA SER A 42 14.57 4.88 -5.73
C SER A 42 13.52 4.22 -6.63
N THR A 43 13.72 4.17 -7.94
CA THR A 43 12.74 3.70 -8.94
C THR A 43 12.20 2.30 -8.67
N LEU A 44 13.06 1.37 -8.25
CA LEU A 44 12.66 -0.01 -7.93
C LEU A 44 12.24 -0.22 -6.47
N ARG A 45 12.43 0.77 -5.58
CA ARG A 45 12.15 0.60 -4.14
C ARG A 45 10.66 0.45 -3.85
N THR A 46 9.81 1.10 -4.64
CA THR A 46 8.35 1.10 -4.46
C THR A 46 7.64 -0.03 -5.23
N THR A 47 8.36 -0.74 -6.10
CA THR A 47 7.78 -1.78 -6.96
C THR A 47 8.29 -3.18 -6.65
N HIS A 48 9.53 -3.32 -6.15
CA HIS A 48 10.16 -4.61 -5.89
C HIS A 48 10.67 -4.72 -4.46
N CYS A 49 10.57 -5.91 -3.87
CA CYS A 49 11.08 -6.22 -2.55
C CYS A 49 12.58 -6.00 -2.46
N ARG A 50 13.06 -5.23 -1.48
CA ARG A 50 14.48 -4.93 -1.30
C ARG A 50 15.36 -6.14 -1.02
N ALA A 51 14.82 -7.18 -0.37
CA ALA A 51 15.57 -8.37 0.00
C ALA A 51 15.72 -9.38 -1.15
N CYS A 52 14.61 -9.80 -1.76
CA CYS A 52 14.63 -10.85 -2.80
C CYS A 52 14.45 -10.34 -4.23
N GLY A 53 14.03 -9.09 -4.42
CA GLY A 53 13.76 -8.52 -5.75
C GLY A 53 12.39 -8.82 -6.32
N ALA A 54 11.57 -9.65 -5.69
CA ALA A 54 10.24 -9.96 -6.20
C ALA A 54 9.33 -8.72 -6.26
N SER A 55 8.48 -8.64 -7.27
CA SER A 55 7.52 -7.55 -7.42
C SER A 55 6.47 -7.59 -6.31
N TYR A 56 6.15 -6.43 -5.73
CA TYR A 56 5.06 -6.31 -4.76
C TYR A 56 3.67 -6.45 -5.41
N LEU A 57 3.55 -6.40 -6.74
CA LEU A 57 2.29 -6.60 -7.44
C LEU A 57 1.84 -8.06 -7.48
N GLU A 58 2.78 -9.01 -7.44
CA GLU A 58 2.50 -10.44 -7.61
C GLU A 58 2.41 -11.20 -6.28
N GLY A 59 2.99 -10.64 -5.20
CA GLY A 59 3.03 -11.30 -3.90
C GLY A 59 3.47 -10.33 -2.80
N GLY A 60 2.87 -9.14 -2.79
CA GLY A 60 3.17 -8.10 -1.83
C GLY A 60 1.91 -7.44 -1.28
N HIS A 61 2.02 -6.97 -0.03
CA HIS A 61 0.97 -6.19 0.59
C HIS A 61 1.45 -4.77 0.87
N ILE A 62 0.74 -3.78 0.32
CA ILE A 62 0.98 -2.36 0.58
C ILE A 62 -0.13 -1.84 1.50
N ARG A 63 0.23 -1.22 2.63
CA ARG A 63 -0.73 -0.61 3.56
C ARG A 63 -0.26 0.77 3.97
N THR A 64 -1.15 1.77 3.91
CA THR A 64 -0.88 3.08 4.51
C THR A 64 -1.29 3.06 5.97
N MET A 65 -0.33 3.29 6.86
CA MET A 65 -0.54 3.37 8.30
C MET A 65 -0.32 4.81 8.77
N ARG A 66 -1.06 5.24 9.78
CA ARG A 66 -0.71 6.45 10.54
C ARG A 66 0.19 5.99 11.67
N SER A 67 1.41 6.53 11.78
CA SER A 67 2.26 6.27 12.94
C SER A 67 1.62 6.97 14.14
N GLY A 68 0.68 6.30 14.78
CA GLY A 68 0.18 6.73 16.08
C GLY A 68 1.29 6.49 17.08
N ASN A 69 2.03 7.53 17.45
CA ASN A 69 2.93 7.50 18.58
C ASN A 69 2.11 7.20 19.85
N ARG A 70 1.92 5.91 20.14
CA ARG A 70 1.30 5.44 21.39
C ARG A 70 2.32 5.31 22.51
N LYS A 71 3.44 6.05 22.46
CA LYS A 71 4.27 6.26 23.65
C LYS A 71 3.70 7.41 24.45
N LYS A 72 2.79 7.02 25.34
CA LYS A 72 2.19 7.77 26.43
C LYS A 72 3.32 8.22 27.38
N GLY A 73 3.97 9.33 27.11
CA GLY A 73 5.03 9.79 28.02
C GLY A 73 5.68 11.12 27.65
N ASP A 74 5.84 11.41 26.37
CA ASP A 74 6.61 12.59 25.99
C ASP A 74 5.69 13.73 25.54
N LYS A 75 5.59 14.76 26.39
CA LYS A 75 4.75 15.96 26.20
C LYS A 75 5.38 16.98 25.24
N GLY A 76 6.44 16.62 24.53
CA GLY A 76 7.20 17.55 23.69
C GLY A 76 6.85 17.47 22.21
N LYS A 77 6.24 18.55 21.69
CA LYS A 77 6.01 18.87 20.27
C LYS A 77 4.92 18.06 19.53
N ASP A 78 3.90 18.80 19.09
CA ASP A 78 2.91 18.43 18.07
C ASP A 78 3.59 18.11 16.73
N THR A 79 4.29 16.98 16.68
CA THR A 79 4.67 16.37 15.40
C THR A 79 3.41 15.75 14.82
N ALA A 80 2.87 16.40 13.80
CA ALA A 80 1.72 15.91 13.05
C ALA A 80 1.89 14.41 12.77
N SER A 81 0.86 13.61 13.05
CA SER A 81 0.93 12.15 12.92
C SER A 81 1.49 11.76 11.55
N ALA A 82 2.72 11.25 11.51
CA ALA A 82 3.36 10.88 10.25
C ALA A 82 2.59 9.71 9.63
N ARG A 83 2.35 9.79 8.31
CA ARG A 83 1.82 8.65 7.55
C ARG A 83 3.01 7.84 7.06
N VAL A 84 2.89 6.52 7.10
CA VAL A 84 3.92 5.59 6.66
C VAL A 84 3.26 4.59 5.71
N ILE A 85 3.87 4.35 4.55
CA ILE A 85 3.49 3.25 3.66
C ILE A 85 4.32 2.05 4.07
N ARG A 86 3.65 1.01 4.59
CA ARG A 86 4.26 -0.28 4.89
C ARG A 86 4.09 -1.20 3.70
N MET A 87 5.19 -1.74 3.21
CA MET A 87 5.23 -2.74 2.15
C MET A 87 5.75 -4.05 2.76
N SER A 88 5.07 -5.16 2.53
CA SER A 88 5.51 -6.48 2.97
C SER A 88 5.53 -7.46 1.80
N CYS A 89 6.63 -8.17 1.63
CA CYS A 89 6.78 -9.22 0.63
C CYS A 89 6.31 -10.56 1.19
N GLU A 90 5.40 -11.24 0.50
CA GLU A 90 4.89 -12.55 0.89
C GLU A 90 5.85 -13.68 0.54
N ILE A 91 6.72 -13.47 -0.45
CA ILE A 91 7.70 -14.47 -0.90
C ILE A 91 8.83 -14.68 0.12
N CYS A 92 9.37 -13.59 0.69
CA CYS A 92 10.49 -13.67 1.64
C CYS A 92 10.19 -13.11 3.04
N GLY A 93 8.99 -12.55 3.26
CA GLY A 93 8.59 -11.97 4.55
C GLY A 93 9.19 -10.61 4.88
N HIS A 94 10.02 -10.02 4.00
CA HIS A 94 10.63 -8.71 4.24
C HIS A 94 9.58 -7.60 4.34
N LYS A 95 9.79 -6.66 5.26
CA LYS A 95 8.90 -5.53 5.53
C LYS A 95 9.69 -4.23 5.48
N GLU A 96 9.19 -3.27 4.72
CA GLU A 96 9.81 -1.95 4.57
C GLU A 96 8.76 -0.86 4.82
N ASP A 97 9.13 0.12 5.64
CA ASP A 97 8.29 1.24 6.04
C ASP A 97 8.84 2.52 5.39
N PHE A 98 8.04 3.13 4.51
CA PHE A 98 8.38 4.38 3.84
C PHE A 98 7.64 5.54 4.50
N PRO A 99 8.33 6.53 5.09
CA PRO A 99 7.66 7.73 5.54
C PRO A 99 7.02 8.40 4.32
N VAL A 100 5.72 8.64 4.41
CA VAL A 100 5.06 9.52 3.46
C VAL A 100 5.44 10.91 3.91
N GLU A 101 6.44 11.47 3.23
CA GLU A 101 6.85 12.85 3.43
C GLU A 101 5.59 13.70 3.19
N GLY A 102 4.99 14.15 4.29
CA GLY A 102 3.77 14.94 4.32
C GLY A 102 4.11 16.36 3.92
N ASP A 103 4.74 16.49 2.76
CA ASP A 103 5.52 17.65 2.38
C ASP A 103 4.56 18.76 1.99
N ARG A 104 4.10 19.48 3.01
CA ARG A 104 3.52 20.84 3.05
C ARG A 104 2.31 21.15 2.15
N LEU A 105 1.88 20.26 1.28
CA LEU A 105 0.71 20.41 0.39
C LEU A 105 -0.61 20.00 1.06
N SER A 106 -0.69 20.03 2.41
CA SER A 106 -1.97 20.05 3.13
C SER A 106 -2.79 21.32 2.87
N SER A 107 -2.44 22.10 1.84
CA SER A 107 -3.31 23.04 1.16
C SER A 107 -4.31 22.36 0.21
N PHE A 108 -4.26 21.03 0.01
CA PHE A 108 -5.42 20.31 -0.52
C PHE A 108 -6.61 20.71 0.32
N ILE A 109 -7.52 21.47 -0.31
CA ILE A 109 -8.69 22.10 0.27
C ILE A 109 -9.34 21.03 1.14
N GLN A 110 -9.08 21.08 2.45
CA GLN A 110 -9.86 20.28 3.36
C GLN A 110 -11.27 20.74 3.07
N PRO A 111 -12.17 19.84 2.62
CA PRO A 111 -13.53 20.22 2.34
C PRO A 111 -13.98 20.93 3.60
N ARG A 112 -14.13 22.27 3.50
CA ARG A 112 -14.47 23.11 4.65
C ARG A 112 -15.62 22.38 5.26
N LYS A 113 -15.48 21.92 6.50
CA LYS A 113 -16.60 21.28 7.21
C LYS A 113 -17.73 22.27 7.02
N ARG A 114 -18.69 21.94 6.14
CA ARG A 114 -19.88 22.75 5.93
C ARG A 114 -20.50 22.70 7.30
N ARG A 115 -20.20 23.73 8.11
CA ARG A 115 -20.92 24.05 9.32
C ARG A 115 -22.35 23.97 8.84
N ARG A 116 -23.11 23.00 9.36
CA ARG A 116 -24.55 22.87 9.10
C ARG A 116 -25.15 24.23 9.40
N GLN A 117 -25.20 25.10 8.41
CA GLN A 117 -26.05 26.25 8.41
C GLN A 117 -27.41 25.63 8.19
N SER A 118 -28.20 25.68 9.26
CA SER A 118 -29.63 25.49 9.24
C SER A 118 -30.22 26.07 7.96
N ALA A 119 -31.06 25.27 7.30
CA ALA A 119 -31.73 25.58 6.05
C ALA A 119 -32.26 27.03 6.02
N GLN A 120 -31.76 27.82 5.07
CA GLN A 120 -32.55 28.90 4.50
C GLN A 120 -32.85 28.51 3.06
N THR A 121 -34.14 28.24 2.87
CA THR A 121 -34.83 28.00 1.62
C THR A 121 -34.64 29.20 0.70
N ILE A 122 -33.87 29.07 -0.38
CA ILE A 122 -33.97 29.98 -1.53
C ILE A 122 -33.98 29.10 -2.77
N GLY A 123 -35.10 29.15 -3.48
CA GLY A 123 -35.35 28.41 -4.70
C GLY A 123 -34.67 29.01 -5.92
N THR A 124 -34.94 28.35 -7.05
CA THR A 124 -34.82 28.86 -8.43
C THR A 124 -33.40 28.89 -8.99
N THR A 125 -33.02 27.95 -9.87
CA THR A 125 -33.38 27.91 -11.30
C THR A 125 -32.47 26.89 -11.99
N LEU A 126 -33.08 25.94 -12.70
CA LEU A 126 -32.41 24.88 -13.45
C LEU A 126 -31.79 25.44 -14.75
N VAL A 127 -30.52 25.13 -15.02
CA VAL A 127 -29.99 25.09 -16.40
C VAL A 127 -29.21 23.79 -16.58
N PRO A 128 -29.56 22.95 -17.58
CA PRO A 128 -28.87 21.69 -17.83
C PRO A 128 -27.57 21.92 -18.62
N ALA A 129 -26.43 21.51 -18.04
CA ALA A 129 -25.15 21.45 -18.75
C ALA A 129 -24.98 20.06 -19.39
N THR A 130 -24.88 20.06 -20.71
CA THR A 130 -24.64 18.91 -21.59
C THR A 130 -23.23 18.36 -21.38
N VAL A 131 -23.14 17.09 -20.96
CA VAL A 131 -21.88 16.33 -20.89
C VAL A 131 -21.58 15.71 -22.25
N SER A 132 -20.52 16.19 -22.90
CA SER A 132 -19.95 15.56 -24.10
C SER A 132 -19.12 14.34 -23.70
N ALA A 133 -19.54 13.16 -24.18
CA ALA A 133 -18.85 11.90 -24.01
C ALA A 133 -17.65 11.82 -24.96
N VAL A 134 -16.43 11.98 -24.44
CA VAL A 134 -15.21 11.65 -25.20
C VAL A 134 -14.96 10.14 -25.11
N THR A 135 -15.30 9.45 -26.19
CA THR A 135 -15.07 8.03 -26.38
C THR A 135 -13.69 7.84 -27.02
N SER A 136 -12.67 7.50 -26.25
CA SER A 136 -11.36 7.12 -26.80
C SER A 136 -11.24 5.60 -26.88
N ARG A 137 -11.64 5.03 -28.03
CA ARG A 137 -11.30 3.66 -28.43
C ARG A 137 -9.91 3.68 -29.07
N GLY A 138 -8.96 3.01 -28.43
CA GLY A 138 -7.61 2.78 -28.97
C GLY A 138 -7.18 1.34 -28.73
N THR A 139 -7.76 0.40 -29.50
CA THR A 139 -7.28 -0.99 -29.56
C THR A 139 -6.12 -1.06 -30.56
N ALA A 140 -4.89 -0.93 -30.07
CA ALA A 140 -3.70 -1.25 -30.86
C ALA A 140 -3.43 -2.76 -30.77
N ASN A 141 -3.89 -3.47 -31.79
CA ASN A 141 -3.67 -4.89 -32.03
C ASN A 141 -2.24 -5.08 -32.57
N VAL A 142 -1.25 -5.35 -31.71
CA VAL A 142 0.12 -5.64 -32.16
C VAL A 142 0.22 -7.13 -32.46
N ARG A 143 0.31 -7.42 -33.75
CA ARG A 143 0.55 -8.75 -34.33
C ARG A 143 1.76 -9.43 -33.70
N SER A 144 1.54 -10.67 -33.28
CA SER A 144 2.57 -11.66 -32.97
C SER A 144 3.42 -11.93 -34.21
N GLY A 145 4.72 -11.63 -34.10
CA GLY A 145 5.74 -12.10 -35.03
C GLY A 145 6.31 -13.43 -34.53
N SER A 146 5.85 -14.52 -35.13
CA SER A 146 6.48 -15.84 -35.07
C SER A 146 7.56 -15.93 -36.13
N ALA A 147 8.84 -16.03 -35.74
CA ALA A 147 9.90 -16.69 -36.51
C ALA A 147 11.23 -16.53 -35.77
N GLY A 148 11.91 -17.64 -35.47
CA GLY A 148 13.26 -17.60 -34.92
C GLY A 148 13.66 -18.86 -34.16
N GLN A 149 13.57 -20.01 -34.83
CA GLN A 149 14.39 -21.16 -34.48
C GLN A 149 15.86 -20.71 -34.51
N HIS A 150 16.62 -20.97 -33.45
CA HIS A 150 18.03 -21.38 -33.54
C HIS A 150 18.52 -21.80 -32.15
N ALA A 151 18.60 -23.11 -31.96
CA ALA A 151 19.42 -23.72 -30.92
C ALA A 151 20.90 -23.60 -31.31
N PRO A 152 21.79 -23.41 -30.33
CA PRO A 152 22.95 -24.29 -30.28
C PRO A 152 23.15 -24.83 -28.85
N ALA A 153 23.21 -26.16 -28.75
CA ALA A 153 23.95 -26.82 -27.67
C ALA A 153 25.44 -26.45 -27.79
N PRO A 154 26.17 -26.30 -26.67
CA PRO A 154 27.10 -27.38 -26.36
C PRO A 154 27.37 -27.64 -24.86
N ALA A 155 27.65 -28.92 -24.61
CA ALA A 155 28.73 -29.48 -23.78
C ALA A 155 28.86 -29.13 -22.29
N ARG A 156 28.57 -30.16 -21.49
CA ARG A 156 29.42 -30.82 -20.47
C ARG A 156 30.04 -29.97 -19.34
N SER A 157 29.61 -30.36 -18.14
CA SER A 157 30.09 -30.19 -16.77
C SER A 157 31.58 -29.90 -16.54
N PRO A 158 31.91 -29.32 -15.37
CA PRO A 158 32.35 -30.20 -14.29
C PRO A 158 31.67 -29.94 -12.94
N SER A 159 31.44 -31.04 -12.22
CA SER A 159 31.14 -31.09 -10.80
C SER A 159 32.21 -30.35 -10.00
N ALA A 160 31.79 -29.37 -9.20
CA ALA A 160 32.56 -28.91 -8.05
C ALA A 160 31.73 -29.19 -6.80
N SER A 161 32.05 -30.33 -6.18
CA SER A 161 31.65 -30.68 -4.83
C SER A 161 32.37 -29.73 -3.86
N LEU A 162 31.65 -28.86 -3.15
CA LEU A 162 32.18 -28.17 -1.97
C LEU A 162 31.15 -28.18 -0.84
N THR A 163 31.33 -29.20 0.00
CA THR A 163 31.31 -29.14 1.47
C THR A 163 30.25 -28.26 2.13
N SER A 164 29.23 -28.97 2.65
CA SER A 164 28.42 -28.60 3.80
C SER A 164 29.28 -28.24 5.01
N ASN A 165 29.32 -26.95 5.37
CA ASN A 165 29.65 -26.54 6.73
C ASN A 165 28.35 -26.28 7.49
N ALA A 166 27.91 -27.31 8.21
CA ALA A 166 26.99 -27.18 9.32
C ALA A 166 27.72 -26.43 10.43
N SER A 167 27.28 -25.21 10.74
CA SER A 167 27.64 -24.53 11.98
C SER A 167 26.36 -24.35 12.76
N SER A 168 26.09 -25.35 13.59
CA SER A 168 25.18 -25.27 14.72
C SER A 168 25.76 -24.30 15.73
N SER A 169 25.09 -23.18 15.97
CA SER A 169 25.29 -22.37 17.16
C SER A 169 23.93 -21.99 17.73
N THR A 170 23.42 -22.88 18.57
CA THR A 170 22.57 -22.52 19.70
C THR A 170 23.43 -21.78 20.73
N PRO A 171 22.95 -20.65 21.26
CA PRO A 171 23.24 -20.37 22.66
C PRO A 171 21.96 -20.07 23.46
N ASP A 172 21.92 -20.73 24.61
CA ASP A 172 21.39 -20.27 25.89
C ASP A 172 19.95 -19.76 25.95
N GLU A 173 19.09 -20.73 26.19
CA GLU A 173 18.06 -20.68 27.22
C GLU A 173 18.67 -20.31 28.58
N LYS A 174 18.46 -19.05 29.04
CA LYS A 174 18.66 -18.69 30.45
C LYS A 174 17.67 -17.64 30.95
N ASP A 175 17.10 -18.01 32.08
CA ASP A 175 16.48 -17.20 33.13
C ASP A 175 15.08 -16.61 32.91
N ARG A 176 14.11 -17.43 33.35
CA ARG A 176 13.06 -17.04 34.29
C ARG A 176 13.46 -15.87 35.21
N LYS A 177 12.64 -14.83 35.24
CA LYS A 177 12.16 -14.26 36.51
C LYS A 177 10.68 -13.91 36.42
N ASP A 178 9.90 -14.77 37.07
CA ASP A 178 8.58 -14.48 37.61
C ASP A 178 8.66 -13.25 38.52
N ILE A 179 7.94 -12.18 38.18
CA ILE A 179 7.45 -11.20 39.17
C ILE A 179 6.02 -10.82 38.79
N LEU A 180 5.10 -11.33 39.60
CA LEU A 180 3.68 -11.03 39.67
C LEU A 180 3.46 -9.80 40.61
N PRO A 181 2.22 -9.32 40.77
CA PRO A 181 1.72 -8.01 40.36
C PRO A 181 1.72 -6.97 41.49
N THR A 182 1.61 -5.68 41.17
CA THR A 182 0.79 -4.69 41.94
C THR A 182 0.88 -3.31 41.30
N GLY A 183 -0.27 -2.70 41.02
CA GLY A 183 -0.31 -1.35 40.45
C GLY A 183 -1.71 -0.93 40.03
N GLN A 184 -2.63 -0.89 41.00
CA GLN A 184 -3.99 -0.38 40.84
C GLN A 184 -3.98 1.02 40.20
N SER A 185 -4.51 1.13 38.98
CA SER A 185 -4.75 2.42 38.32
C SER A 185 -6.24 2.59 38.09
N LYS A 186 -6.79 3.58 38.82
CA LYS A 186 -8.20 3.94 38.94
C LYS A 186 -8.95 3.95 37.61
N ALA A 187 -10.11 3.33 37.65
CA ALA A 187 -11.08 3.16 36.59
C ALA A 187 -11.53 4.51 36.00
N ARG A 188 -11.32 4.68 34.69
CA ARG A 188 -12.21 5.50 33.85
C ARG A 188 -13.03 4.53 33.01
N SER A 189 -14.35 4.60 33.16
CA SER A 189 -15.35 3.74 32.53
C SER A 189 -15.20 3.70 31.01
N ARG A 190 -14.51 2.67 30.51
CA ARG A 190 -14.59 2.29 29.11
C ARG A 190 -16.00 1.75 28.92
N LYS A 191 -16.88 2.56 28.33
CA LYS A 191 -18.17 2.08 27.83
C LYS A 191 -17.87 0.89 26.91
N LEU A 192 -18.15 -0.31 27.41
CA LEU A 192 -18.12 -1.61 26.72
C LEU A 192 -19.23 -1.66 25.67
N GLY A 193 -19.28 -0.68 24.77
CA GLY A 193 -20.02 -0.81 23.53
C GLY A 193 -19.19 -1.67 22.59
N GLY A 194 -19.14 -2.98 22.86
CA GLY A 194 -18.55 -3.96 21.94
C GLY A 194 -19.27 -3.94 20.58
N LEU A 195 -18.85 -4.82 19.68
CA LEU A 195 -19.42 -4.95 18.33
C LEU A 195 -20.96 -4.94 18.33
N GLN A 196 -21.59 -5.53 19.36
CA GLN A 196 -23.03 -5.56 19.56
C GLN A 196 -23.66 -4.16 19.76
N GLY A 197 -22.99 -3.25 20.46
CA GLY A 197 -23.46 -1.86 20.60
C GLY A 197 -23.31 -1.06 19.29
N LEU A 198 -22.34 -1.41 18.47
CA LEU A 198 -22.13 -0.82 17.14
C LEU A 198 -23.22 -1.28 16.16
N LEU A 199 -23.61 -2.57 16.24
CA LEU A 199 -24.73 -3.13 15.47
C LEU A 199 -26.09 -2.53 15.90
N ALA A 200 -26.32 -2.36 17.20
CA ALA A 200 -27.55 -1.72 17.70
C ALA A 200 -27.72 -0.29 17.15
N ARG A 201 -26.66 0.51 17.19
CA ARG A 201 -26.67 1.88 16.61
C ARG A 201 -26.87 1.89 15.09
N ASN A 202 -26.38 0.87 14.37
CA ASN A 202 -26.59 0.77 12.93
C ASN A 202 -28.03 0.39 12.58
N ARG A 203 -28.72 -0.41 13.41
CA ARG A 203 -30.15 -0.72 13.22
C ARG A 203 -31.01 0.54 13.43
N GLU A 204 -30.79 1.24 14.55
CA GLU A 204 -31.48 2.50 14.86
C GLU A 204 -31.29 3.55 13.74
N LYS A 205 -30.07 3.66 13.20
CA LYS A 205 -29.77 4.60 12.12
C LYS A 205 -30.46 4.25 10.80
N ARG A 206 -30.71 2.96 10.52
CA ARG A 206 -31.45 2.55 9.31
C ARG A 206 -32.93 2.89 9.42
N GLU A 207 -33.52 2.70 10.59
CA GLU A 207 -34.93 3.03 10.84
C GLU A 207 -35.20 4.53 10.69
N GLN A 208 -34.31 5.39 11.20
CA GLN A 208 -34.42 6.85 11.02
C GLN A 208 -34.36 7.27 9.55
N ILE A 209 -33.48 6.66 8.75
CA ILE A 209 -33.38 6.97 7.32
C ILE A 209 -34.63 6.45 6.57
N GLN A 210 -35.17 5.31 6.97
CA GLN A 210 -36.35 4.74 6.33
C GLN A 210 -37.62 5.54 6.63
N THR A 211 -37.78 6.07 7.84
CA THR A 211 -38.90 6.97 8.16
C THR A 211 -38.78 8.31 7.44
N GLU A 212 -37.57 8.87 7.32
CA GLU A 212 -37.34 10.13 6.59
C GLU A 212 -37.58 9.97 5.07
N LEU A 213 -37.17 8.84 4.47
CA LEU A 213 -37.40 8.55 3.05
C LEU A 213 -38.85 8.17 2.74
N GLY A 214 -39.55 7.48 3.65
CA GLY A 214 -40.95 7.09 3.45
C GLY A 214 -41.93 8.27 3.48
N LEU A 215 -41.66 9.29 4.29
CA LEU A 215 -42.48 10.50 4.33
C LEU A 215 -42.27 11.38 3.09
N SER A 216 -41.04 11.42 2.55
CA SER A 216 -40.73 12.20 1.36
C SER A 216 -41.22 11.53 0.06
N SER A 217 -41.33 10.20 0.01
CA SER A 217 -41.98 9.52 -1.12
C SER A 217 -43.49 9.73 -1.15
N PHE A 218 -44.16 9.73 0.01
CA PHE A 218 -45.62 9.91 0.09
C PHE A 218 -46.07 11.31 -0.36
N LEU A 219 -45.30 12.35 -0.03
CA LEU A 219 -45.60 13.73 -0.46
C LEU A 219 -45.38 13.97 -1.96
N ARG A 220 -44.58 13.12 -2.64
CA ARG A 220 -44.35 13.24 -4.09
C ARG A 220 -45.46 12.60 -4.93
N GLU A 221 -46.31 11.78 -4.32
CA GLU A 221 -47.39 11.05 -5.01
C GLU A 221 -48.74 11.80 -4.97
N LEU A 222 -48.84 12.88 -4.18
CA LEU A 222 -50.05 13.69 -3.99
C LEU A 222 -50.07 15.02 -4.77
N GLY A 223 -49.12 15.24 -5.68
CA GLY A 223 -49.06 16.42 -6.56
C GLY A 223 -48.70 16.03 -7.98
#